data_AF-A0A3C1WJR4-F1
#
_entry.id   AF-A0A3C1WJR4-F1
#
_cell.length_a   1.000
_cell.length_b   1.000
_cell.length_c   1.000
_cell.angle_alpha   90.00
_cell.angle_beta   90.00
_cell.angle_gamma   90.00
#
_symmetry.space_group_name_H-M   'P 1'
#
loop_
_entity.id
_entity.type
_entity.pdbx_description
1 polymer ?
#
loop_
_entity_poly.entity_id
_entity_poly.type
_entity_poly.pdbx_seq_one_letter_code
_entity_poly.pdbx_strand_id
1 'polypeptide(L)' 'MSEETIDRIGEAIWFMMFLTPLITIPLVWRLSKARKIFRIIIGLVLAFALSLFFFFISLGICFRNGLGP' A
#
# COMPACT_ATOMS: atom_id res chain seq x y z
N MET A 1 -13.18 -17.15 -10.62
CA MET A 1 -11.94 -16.50 -11.11
C MET A 1 -10.90 -17.59 -11.26
N SER A 2 -10.07 -17.58 -12.30
CA SER A 2 -8.96 -18.55 -12.38
C SER A 2 -7.91 -18.22 -11.30
N GLU A 3 -7.15 -19.22 -10.85
CA GLU A 3 -6.06 -19.00 -9.88
C GLU A 3 -5.07 -17.95 -10.38
N GLU A 4 -4.73 -18.01 -11.67
CA GLU A 4 -3.87 -17.04 -12.33
C GLU A 4 -4.42 -15.61 -12.20
N THR A 5 -5.73 -15.41 -12.38
CA THR A 5 -6.34 -14.08 -12.22
C THR A 5 -6.21 -13.56 -10.79
N ILE A 6 -6.34 -14.44 -9.78
CA ILE A 6 -6.22 -14.08 -8.37
C ILE A 6 -4.77 -13.69 -8.04
N ASP A 7 -3.80 -14.44 -8.57
CA ASP A 7 -2.38 -14.16 -8.37
C ASP A 7 -1.99 -12.81 -8.98
N ARG A 8 -2.48 -12.51 -10.20
CA ARG A 8 -2.31 -11.19 -10.83
C ARG A 8 -2.89 -10.04 -10.01
N ILE A 9 -4.01 -10.27 -9.31
CA ILE A 9 -4.57 -9.27 -8.38
C ILE A 9 -3.64 -9.07 -7.18
N GLY A 10 -3.09 -10.14 -6.62
CA GLY A 10 -2.12 -10.06 -5.52
C GLY A 10 -0.84 -9.31 -5.92
N GLU A 11 -0.33 -9.56 -7.13
CA GLU A 11 0.79 -8.82 -7.73
C GLU A 11 0.44 -7.34 -7.92
N ALA A 12 -0.74 -7.02 -8.44
CA ALA A 12 -1.18 -5.64 -8.62
C ALA A 12 -1.28 -4.90 -7.28
N ILE A 13 -1.81 -5.55 -6.24
CA ILE A 13 -1.89 -4.99 -4.87
C ILE A 13 -0.49 -4.77 -4.29
N TRP A 14 0.47 -5.64 -4.60
CA TRP A 14 1.86 -5.43 -4.22
C TRP A 14 2.44 -4.16 -4.84
N PHE A 15 2.17 -3.89 -6.13
CA PHE A 15 2.58 -2.63 -6.75
C PHE A 15 1.91 -1.41 -6.12
N MET A 16 0.64 -1.52 -5.70
CA MET A 16 -0.08 -0.45 -5.00
C MET A 16 0.59 -0.03 -3.68
N MET A 17 1.31 -0.94 -3.01
CA MET A 17 2.14 -0.64 -1.83
C MET A 17 3.23 0.39 -2.10
N PHE A 18 3.74 0.51 -3.33
CA PHE A 18 4.75 1.52 -3.66
C PHE A 18 4.12 2.85 -4.11
N LEU A 19 2.86 2.82 -4.55
CA LEU A 19 2.11 4.00 -4.98
C LEU A 19 1.52 4.78 -3.79
N THR A 20 1.32 4.14 -2.64
CA THR A 20 0.80 4.76 -1.42
C THR A 20 1.50 6.06 -1.01
N PRO A 21 2.84 6.16 -0.87
CA PRO A 21 3.49 7.43 -0.54
C PRO A 21 3.27 8.53 -1.59
N LEU A 22 3.18 8.15 -2.87
CA LEU A 22 2.90 9.10 -3.96
C LEU A 22 1.49 9.68 -3.87
N ILE A 23 0.55 8.97 -3.23
CA ILE A 23 -0.83 9.44 -3.05
C ILE A 23 -1.00 10.15 -1.70
N THR A 24 -0.51 9.56 -0.61
CA THR A 24 -0.75 10.08 0.75
C THR A 24 0.01 11.37 1.02
N ILE A 25 1.22 11.56 0.49
CA ILE A 25 1.99 12.79 0.73
C ILE A 25 1.31 14.01 0.08
N PRO A 26 0.92 14.02 -1.22
CA PRO A 26 0.15 15.11 -1.81
C PRO A 26 -1.21 15.31 -1.14
N LEU A 27 -1.88 14.23 -0.74
CA LEU A 27 -3.17 14.30 -0.05
C LEU A 27 -3.05 15.06 1.28
N VAL A 28 -2.06 14.72 2.11
CA VAL A 28 -1.81 15.42 3.38
C VAL A 28 -1.39 16.87 3.15
N TRP A 29 -0.61 17.14 2.10
CA TRP A 29 -0.27 18.51 1.72
C TRP A 29 -1.48 19.36 1.37
N ARG A 30 -2.47 18.79 0.67
CA ARG A 30 -3.72 19.47 0.28
C ARG A 30 -4.67 19.66 1.45
N LEU A 31 -4.77 18.70 2.36
CA LEU A 31 -5.78 18.67 3.42
C LEU A 31 -5.34 19.32 4.75
N SER A 32 -4.04 19.31 5.06
CA SER A 32 -3.55 19.82 6.34
C SER A 32 -3.01 21.24 6.22
N LYS A 33 -3.34 22.11 7.20
CA LYS A 33 -2.71 23.43 7.35
C LYS A 33 -1.50 23.42 8.29
N ALA A 34 -1.08 22.26 8.80
CA ALA A 34 0.03 22.12 9.75
C ALA A 34 1.37 22.62 9.18
N ARG A 35 2.39 22.77 10.04
CA ARG A 35 3.75 23.13 9.59
C ARG A 35 4.32 22.02 8.70
N LYS A 36 5.24 22.38 7.79
CA LYS A 36 5.80 21.48 6.76
C LYS A 36 6.26 20.13 7.31
N ILE A 37 7.03 20.14 8.41
CA ILE A 37 7.56 18.93 9.05
C ILE A 37 6.42 18.00 9.49
N PHE A 38 5.40 18.53 10.17
CA PHE A 38 4.26 17.73 10.61
C PHE A 38 3.48 17.12 9.44
N ARG A 39 3.34 17.84 8.32
CA ARG A 39 2.69 17.27 7.13
C ARG A 39 3.47 16.10 6.56
N ILE A 40 4.80 16.20 6.53
CA ILE A 40 5.67 15.10 6.07
C ILE A 40 5.52 13.89 6.99
N ILE A 41 5.58 14.09 8.31
CA ILE A 41 5.43 13.01 9.29
C ILE A 41 4.07 12.33 9.15
N ILE A 42 2.97 13.09 9.08
CA ILE A 42 1.61 12.54 8.91
C ILE A 42 1.51 11.78 7.58
N GLY A 43 2.05 12.34 6.49
CA GLY A 43 2.07 11.68 5.18
C GLY A 43 2.84 10.35 5.20
N LEU A 44 4.00 10.31 5.86
CA LEU A 44 4.80 9.10 6.01
C LEU A 44 4.11 8.04 6.87
N VAL A 45 3.51 8.44 8.00
CA VAL A 45 2.77 7.51 8.87
C VAL A 45 1.57 6.91 8.13
N LEU A 46 0.81 7.73 7.40
CA LEU A 46 -0.31 7.26 6.58
C LEU A 46 0.17 6.37 5.43
N ALA A 47 1.25 6.76 4.74
CA ALA A 47 1.86 5.94 3.68
C ALA A 47 2.26 4.57 4.24
N PHE A 48 2.94 4.53 5.38
CA PHE A 48 3.40 3.30 6.02
C PHE A 48 2.24 2.40 6.42
N ALA A 49 1.22 2.94 7.10
CA ALA A 49 0.05 2.17 7.50
C ALA A 49 -0.69 1.57 6.29
N LEU A 50 -0.87 2.36 5.23
CA LEU A 50 -1.56 1.91 4.02
C LEU A 50 -0.72 0.91 3.21
N SER A 51 0.61 1.09 3.20
CA SER A 51 1.55 0.15 2.57
C SER A 51 1.55 -1.20 3.30
N LEU A 52 1.58 -1.19 4.63
CA LEU A 52 1.46 -2.41 5.44
C LEU A 52 0.13 -3.13 5.17
N PHE A 53 -0.97 -2.38 5.07
CA PHE A 53 -2.27 -2.95 4.74
C PHE A 53 -2.25 -3.67 3.38
N PHE A 54 -1.72 -3.03 2.33
CA PHE A 54 -1.58 -3.68 1.02
C PHE A 54 -0.61 -4.84 1.03
N PHE A 55 0.48 -4.75 1.79
CA PHE A 55 1.44 -5.84 1.96
C PHE A 55 0.78 -7.10 2.52
N PHE A 56 0.01 -6.99 3.61
CA PHE A 56 -0.67 -8.14 4.20
C PHE A 56 -1.74 -8.73 3.27
N ILE A 57 -2.47 -7.89 2.53
CA ILE A 57 -3.43 -8.37 1.53
C ILE A 57 -2.72 -9.12 0.41
N SER A 58 -1.65 -8.53 -0.15
CA SER A 58 -0.87 -9.16 -1.22
C SER A 58 -0.28 -10.50 -0.75
N LEU A 59 0.28 -10.55 0.46
CA LEU A 59 0.76 -11.79 1.04
C LEU A 59 -0.34 -12.85 1.16
N GLY A 60 -1.51 -12.48 1.69
CA GLY A 60 -2.64 -13.40 1.84
C GLY A 60 -3.17 -13.93 0.51
N ILE A 61 -2.99 -13.18 -0.58
CA ILE A 61 -3.42 -13.59 -1.92
C ILE A 61 -2.34 -14.44 -2.62
N CYS A 62 -1.13 -13.90 -2.74
CA CYS A 62 -0.03 -14.53 -3.48
C CYS A 62 0.52 -15.78 -2.79
N PHE A 63 0.47 -15.82 -1.46
CA PHE A 63 0.96 -16.97 -0.67
C PHE A 63 -0.18 -17.76 -0.04
N ARG A 64 -1.40 -17.67 -0.60
CA ARG A 64 -2.56 -18.45 -0.10
C ARG A 64 -2.31 -19.96 -0.10
N ASN A 65 -1.46 -20.43 -1.01
CA ASN A 65 -1.09 -21.83 -1.18
C ASN A 65 0.30 -22.15 -0.58
N GLY A 66 0.91 -21.22 0.17
CA GLY A 66 2.26 -21.36 0.73
C GLY A 66 3.35 -20.70 -0.12
N LEU A 67 4.58 -20.73 0.39
CA LEU A 67 5.79 -20.21 -0.26
C LEU A 67 6.49 -21.35 -1.03
N GLY A 68 5.91 -21.78 -2.16
CA GLY A 68 6.45 -22.85 -3.01
C GLY A 68 5.42 -23.93 -3.35
N PRO A 69 5.77 -24.91 -4.21
CA PRO A 69 4.99 -26.14 -4.34
C PRO A 69 4.95 -26.92 -3.02
#